data_AF-A0A2K6TUE6-F1
#
_entry.id   AF-A0A2K6TUE6-F1
#
_cell.length_a   1.000
_cell.length_b   1.000
_cell.length_c   1.000
_cell.angle_alpha   90.00
_cell.angle_beta   90.00
_cell.angle_gamma   90.00
#
_symmetry.space_group_name_H-M   'P 1'
#
loop_
_entity.id
_entity.type
_entity.pdbx_description
1 polymer ?
#
loop_
_entity_poly.entity_id
_entity_poly.type
_entity_poly.pdbx_seq_one_letter_code
_entity_poly.pdbx_strand_id
1 'polypeptide(L)'
;MASRIVARQGAAMALGRGFQTARTLLPAQTSIACRFHEGYVRQQSTGPSEPGAFQPPPKPVFEDKQRLAQPERRFLSPEFIPRRGRTHPLKFQIERKDMLERRKVLHIPEFYVGSILRVTTSDPYASGKTSKFLGICIQRSGKGLGATFILRNIIEGQGVEICFELYNPRIQEIQVVKLEKRLDDSLLYLRDALPEYSTFDVNMKPVPQEPTQEIPVNMLKVKMKPKPWSKRWERPNFNIKGIRFDLCLTEKQMEEAQKWSQPWLEFDMMREYDTTKIEAAVWEEIEASQKS
;
A
#
# COMPACT_ATOMS: atom_id res chain seq x y z
N MET A 1 -61.09 39.56 -6.44
CA MET A 1 -61.64 38.86 -5.25
C MET A 1 -60.49 38.66 -4.25
N ALA A 2 -60.38 39.55 -3.27
CA ALA A 2 -60.50 39.26 -1.83
C ALA A 2 -59.41 38.28 -1.30
N SER A 3 -58.28 38.78 -0.79
CA SER A 3 -58.00 39.05 0.64
C SER A 3 -58.33 37.91 1.61
N ARG A 4 -57.32 37.37 2.32
CA ARG A 4 -57.24 37.47 3.79
C ARG A 4 -55.93 36.94 4.38
N ILE A 5 -55.26 37.86 5.07
CA ILE A 5 -54.30 37.68 6.16
C ILE A 5 -55.07 37.28 7.42
N VAL A 6 -54.56 36.35 8.23
CA VAL A 6 -54.75 36.37 9.70
C VAL A 6 -53.47 35.87 10.37
N ALA A 7 -52.77 36.80 10.99
CA ALA A 7 -51.90 36.57 12.14
C ALA A 7 -52.75 36.45 13.40
N ARG A 8 -52.33 35.66 14.39
CA ARG A 8 -52.68 35.93 15.79
C ARG A 8 -51.61 35.46 16.76
N GLN A 9 -51.05 36.46 17.45
CA GLN A 9 -50.20 36.41 18.64
C GLN A 9 -51.03 36.26 19.92
N GLY A 10 -50.32 35.90 21.01
CA GLY A 10 -50.62 36.28 22.39
C GLY A 10 -51.10 35.11 23.26
N ALA A 11 -50.67 34.92 24.51
CA ALA A 11 -49.85 35.73 25.39
C ALA A 11 -49.36 34.87 26.58
N ALA A 12 -48.37 35.41 27.28
CA ALA A 12 -47.70 34.88 28.46
C ALA A 12 -48.60 34.76 29.71
N MET A 13 -48.25 33.83 30.61
CA MET A 13 -48.33 34.07 32.05
C MET A 13 -47.15 33.43 32.76
N ALA A 14 -46.41 34.28 33.46
CA ALA A 14 -45.37 33.94 34.41
C ALA A 14 -46.00 33.61 35.77
N LEU A 15 -45.49 32.57 36.43
CA LEU A 15 -45.54 32.44 37.89
C LEU A 15 -44.20 31.89 38.37
N GLY A 16 -43.43 32.76 39.01
CA GLY A 16 -42.23 32.38 39.75
C GLY A 16 -42.60 31.71 41.06
N ARG A 17 -41.76 30.75 41.47
CA ARG A 17 -41.50 30.41 42.87
C ARG A 17 -40.08 29.90 42.97
N GLY A 18 -39.23 30.68 43.63
CA GLY A 18 -37.92 30.23 44.06
C GLY A 18 -38.05 29.21 45.20
N PHE A 19 -37.12 28.28 45.24
CA PHE A 19 -36.74 27.58 46.47
C PHE A 19 -35.22 27.48 46.54
N GLN A 20 -34.72 27.89 47.70
CA GLN A 20 -33.33 27.92 48.10
C GLN A 20 -32.84 26.53 48.53
N THR A 21 -31.54 26.33 48.31
CA THR A 21 -30.58 25.55 49.12
C THR A 21 -30.83 24.05 49.38
N ALA A 22 -29.89 23.22 48.92
CA ALA A 22 -28.94 22.55 49.82
C ALA A 22 -27.76 22.02 49.00
N ARG A 23 -26.58 22.61 49.22
CA ARG A 23 -25.30 22.17 48.67
C ARG A 23 -24.74 21.13 49.64
N THR A 24 -25.04 19.85 49.42
CA THR A 24 -24.40 18.76 50.16
C THR A 24 -23.03 18.49 49.54
N LEU A 25 -22.00 18.88 50.29
CA LEU A 25 -20.62 18.49 50.06
C LEU A 25 -20.51 16.98 50.34
N LEU A 26 -20.21 16.20 49.30
CA LEU A 26 -19.73 14.82 49.44
C LEU A 26 -18.20 14.80 49.25
N PRO A 27 -17.49 13.95 50.00
CA PRO A 27 -16.06 14.07 50.23
C PRO A 27 -15.24 13.74 48.98
N ALA A 28 -14.14 14.49 48.84
CA ALA A 28 -13.09 14.25 47.88
C ALA A 28 -12.58 12.80 47.99
N GLN A 29 -12.80 12.01 46.95
CA GLN A 29 -12.03 10.78 46.77
C GLN A 29 -10.67 11.16 46.21
N THR A 30 -9.66 10.79 46.98
CA THR A 30 -8.25 10.94 46.71
C THR A 30 -7.89 10.50 45.29
N SER A 31 -7.30 11.44 44.57
CA SER A 31 -6.63 11.30 43.29
C SER A 31 -5.67 10.11 43.26
N ILE A 32 -5.99 9.09 42.47
CA ILE A 32 -4.98 8.19 41.90
C ILE A 32 -4.54 8.84 40.60
N ALA A 33 -3.45 9.60 40.68
CA ALA A 33 -2.75 10.12 39.53
C ALA A 33 -2.09 8.94 38.80
N CYS A 34 -2.80 8.33 37.85
CA CYS A 34 -2.17 7.49 36.84
C CYS A 34 -1.35 8.41 35.94
N ARG A 35 -0.08 8.60 36.29
CA ARG A 35 0.92 9.20 35.40
C ARG A 35 0.97 8.33 34.16
N PHE A 36 0.48 8.85 33.04
CA PHE A 36 0.84 8.35 31.72
C PHE A 36 2.36 8.50 31.62
N HIS A 37 3.08 7.38 31.67
CA HIS A 37 4.46 7.36 31.22
C HIS A 37 4.44 7.62 29.72
N GLU A 38 4.84 8.82 29.33
CA GLU A 38 5.48 9.05 28.04
C GLU A 38 6.48 7.92 27.82
N GLY A 39 6.29 7.17 26.74
CA GLY A 39 7.25 6.19 26.28
C GLY A 39 8.53 6.92 25.92
N TYR A 40 9.41 7.07 26.91
CA TYR A 40 10.80 7.38 26.71
C TYR A 40 11.32 6.39 25.66
N VAL A 41 11.73 6.91 24.51
CA VAL A 41 12.68 6.24 23.64
C VAL A 41 13.80 5.78 24.55
N ARG A 42 13.89 4.46 24.76
CA ARG A 42 15.01 3.84 25.46
C ARG A 42 16.23 4.15 24.61
N GLN A 43 16.92 5.24 24.95
CA GLN A 43 18.29 5.46 24.50
C GLN A 43 19.02 4.16 24.82
N GLN A 44 19.52 3.49 23.79
CA GLN A 44 20.46 2.40 24.00
C GLN A 44 21.66 3.06 24.70
N SER A 45 21.75 2.85 26.00
CA SER A 45 22.88 3.28 26.79
C SER A 45 24.11 2.54 26.27
N THR A 46 24.92 3.21 25.46
CA THR A 46 26.31 2.88 25.22
C THR A 46 27.13 3.26 26.47
N GLY A 47 26.75 2.71 27.62
CA GLY A 47 27.60 2.68 28.80
C GLY A 47 28.52 1.46 28.73
N PRO A 48 29.72 1.49 29.33
CA PRO A 48 30.58 0.32 29.41
C PRO A 48 29.79 -0.79 30.12
N SER A 49 29.62 -1.93 29.45
CA SER A 49 28.88 -3.06 30.01
C SER A 49 29.54 -3.48 31.32
N GLU A 50 28.79 -3.41 32.42
CA GLU A 50 29.21 -4.04 33.68
C GLU A 50 29.57 -5.51 33.40
N PRO A 51 30.72 -6.01 33.89
CA PRO A 51 31.14 -7.38 33.65
C PRO A 51 30.13 -8.33 34.33
N GLY A 52 29.21 -8.89 33.54
CA GLY A 52 28.13 -9.76 34.01
C GLY A 52 26.73 -9.43 33.46
N ALA A 53 26.54 -8.29 32.78
CA ALA A 53 25.26 -7.96 32.17
C ALA A 53 24.93 -8.85 30.95
N PHE A 54 23.71 -9.40 30.90
CA PHE A 54 23.24 -10.20 29.78
C PHE A 54 23.34 -9.42 28.46
N GLN A 55 24.19 -9.89 27.54
CA GLN A 55 24.23 -9.38 26.18
C GLN A 55 23.13 -10.06 25.37
N PRO A 56 22.23 -9.29 24.71
CA PRO A 56 21.21 -9.90 23.86
C PRO A 56 21.89 -10.71 22.75
N PRO A 57 21.48 -11.96 22.52
CA PRO A 57 22.11 -12.81 21.52
C PRO A 57 21.91 -12.21 20.13
N PRO A 58 22.88 -12.38 19.21
CA PRO A 58 22.69 -12.02 17.82
C PRO A 58 21.53 -12.83 17.23
N LYS A 59 20.83 -12.26 16.24
CA LYS A 59 19.75 -12.97 15.54
C LYS A 59 20.33 -14.24 14.90
N PRO A 60 19.77 -15.44 15.16
CA PRO A 60 20.24 -16.66 14.53
C PRO A 60 20.02 -16.59 13.02
N VAL A 61 21.05 -16.95 12.25
CA VAL A 61 20.98 -17.11 10.79
C VAL A 61 20.85 -18.61 10.53
N PHE A 62 19.72 -19.04 9.98
CA PHE A 62 19.45 -20.43 9.66
C PHE A 62 19.76 -20.69 8.18
N GLU A 63 20.91 -21.29 7.90
CA GLU A 63 21.23 -21.76 6.55
C GLU A 63 21.02 -23.27 6.47
N ASP A 64 20.00 -23.69 5.73
CA ASP A 64 19.74 -25.11 5.50
C ASP A 64 20.62 -25.63 4.35
N LYS A 65 21.84 -26.05 4.67
CA LYS A 65 22.82 -26.59 3.69
C LYS A 65 22.40 -27.92 3.07
N GLN A 66 21.35 -28.57 3.57
CA GLN A 66 20.84 -29.84 3.04
C GLN A 66 19.93 -29.62 1.81
N ARG A 67 19.38 -28.42 1.64
CA ARG A 67 18.56 -28.09 0.47
C ARG A 67 19.45 -27.82 -0.73
N LEU A 68 19.06 -28.35 -1.89
CA LEU A 68 19.70 -28.02 -3.17
C LEU A 68 19.77 -26.49 -3.30
N ALA A 69 20.95 -25.97 -3.66
CA ALA A 69 21.14 -24.55 -3.89
C ALA A 69 20.10 -24.05 -4.90
N GLN A 70 19.17 -23.23 -4.44
CA GLN A 70 18.20 -22.60 -5.32
C GLN A 70 18.93 -21.60 -6.22
N PRO A 71 18.53 -21.47 -7.50
CA PRO A 71 19.17 -20.54 -8.40
C PRO A 71 19.05 -19.11 -7.84
N GLU A 72 20.16 -18.38 -7.81
CA GLU A 72 20.15 -16.97 -7.41
C GLU A 72 19.25 -16.19 -8.37
N ARG A 73 18.13 -15.69 -7.85
CA ARG A 73 17.17 -14.93 -8.63
C ARG A 73 17.55 -13.46 -8.64
N ARG A 74 17.76 -12.91 -9.83
CA ARG A 74 17.92 -11.46 -10.02
C ARG A 74 16.55 -10.80 -10.19
N PHE A 75 16.30 -9.71 -9.47
CA PHE A 75 15.09 -8.90 -9.60
C PHE A 75 15.41 -7.55 -10.25
N LEU A 76 14.82 -7.31 -11.43
CA LEU A 76 14.82 -6.00 -12.06
C LEU A 76 13.48 -5.30 -11.81
N SER A 77 13.54 -4.08 -11.30
CA SER A 77 12.33 -3.34 -11.02
C SER A 77 11.65 -2.83 -12.31
N PRO A 78 10.31 -2.93 -12.46
CA PRO A 78 9.61 -2.66 -13.71
C PRO A 78 9.81 -1.27 -14.33
N GLU A 79 10.14 -0.25 -13.55
CA GLU A 79 10.35 1.12 -14.03
C GLU A 79 11.64 1.33 -14.82
N PHE A 80 12.63 0.44 -14.69
CA PHE A 80 13.86 0.49 -15.48
C PHE A 80 13.65 0.09 -16.94
N ILE A 81 12.65 -0.76 -17.20
CA ILE A 81 12.33 -1.24 -18.54
C ILE A 81 11.56 -0.15 -19.28
N PRO A 82 12.11 0.49 -20.32
CA PRO A 82 11.44 1.56 -21.05
C PRO A 82 10.16 1.06 -21.74
N ARG A 83 9.27 1.98 -22.13
CA ARG A 83 8.15 1.62 -23.01
C ARG A 83 8.66 1.45 -24.44
N ARG A 84 7.98 0.61 -25.21
CA ARG A 84 8.14 0.56 -26.67
C ARG A 84 7.85 1.95 -27.26
N GLY A 85 8.83 2.53 -27.95
CA GLY A 85 8.75 3.88 -28.48
C GLY A 85 10.01 4.25 -29.27
N ARG A 86 10.04 5.46 -29.83
CA ARG A 86 11.14 5.96 -30.69
C ARG A 86 12.05 6.98 -29.98
N THR A 87 11.97 7.06 -28.65
CA THR A 87 12.79 7.97 -27.85
C THR A 87 14.25 7.56 -27.91
N HIS A 88 15.15 8.54 -28.00
CA HIS A 88 16.58 8.29 -28.08
C HIS A 88 17.11 7.58 -26.81
N PRO A 89 17.93 6.51 -26.93
CA PRO A 89 18.40 5.73 -25.78
C PRO A 89 19.15 6.52 -24.70
N LEU A 90 19.86 7.58 -25.10
CA LEU A 90 20.58 8.48 -24.18
C LEU A 90 19.67 9.06 -23.08
N LYS A 91 18.40 9.35 -23.39
CA LYS A 91 17.43 9.84 -22.40
C LYS A 91 17.26 8.82 -21.26
N PHE A 92 17.16 7.54 -21.60
CA PHE A 92 16.98 6.48 -20.62
C PHE A 92 18.25 6.23 -19.80
N GLN A 93 19.43 6.35 -20.42
CA GLN A 93 20.71 6.23 -19.71
C GLN A 93 20.87 7.33 -18.66
N ILE A 94 20.61 8.60 -19.03
CA ILE A 94 20.67 9.73 -18.09
C ILE A 94 19.65 9.54 -16.96
N GLU A 95 18.41 9.19 -17.31
CA GLU A 95 17.37 8.94 -16.30
C GLU A 95 17.70 7.76 -15.37
N ARG A 96 18.32 6.69 -15.89
CA ARG A 96 18.76 5.55 -15.07
C ARG A 96 19.90 5.91 -14.14
N LYS A 97 20.86 6.71 -14.61
CA LYS A 97 21.91 7.26 -13.76
C LYS A 97 21.31 8.01 -12.56
N ASP A 98 20.38 8.93 -12.81
CA ASP A 98 19.72 9.71 -11.75
C ASP A 98 18.92 8.81 -10.78
N MET A 99 18.22 7.80 -11.31
CA MET A 99 17.50 6.81 -10.49
C MET A 99 18.44 6.01 -9.58
N LEU A 100 19.60 5.59 -10.10
CA LEU A 100 20.59 4.83 -9.34
C LEU A 100 21.24 5.69 -8.26
N GLU A 101 21.58 6.94 -8.56
CA GLU A 101 22.06 7.91 -7.58
C GLU A 101 21.04 8.12 -6.45
N ARG A 102 19.74 8.25 -6.78
CA ARG A 102 18.69 8.35 -5.76
C ARG A 102 18.58 7.08 -4.90
N ARG A 103 18.75 5.89 -5.47
CA ARG A 103 18.72 4.60 -4.74
C ARG A 103 19.90 4.40 -3.80
N LYS A 104 21.05 5.05 -4.05
CA LYS A 104 22.18 5.07 -3.11
C LYS A 104 21.81 5.79 -1.80
N VAL A 105 20.91 6.77 -1.87
CA VAL A 105 20.43 7.53 -0.70
C VAL A 105 19.20 6.90 -0.06
N LEU A 106 18.22 6.47 -0.86
CA LEU A 106 16.98 5.85 -0.40
C LEU A 106 16.97 4.37 -0.80
N HIS A 107 16.96 3.48 0.19
CA HIS A 107 16.79 2.06 -0.06
C HIS A 107 15.37 1.76 -0.56
N ILE A 108 15.24 1.34 -1.82
CA ILE A 108 13.98 0.92 -2.43
C ILE A 108 13.97 -0.62 -2.47
N PRO A 109 13.16 -1.28 -1.62
CA PRO A 109 13.10 -2.74 -1.57
C PRO A 109 12.35 -3.32 -2.77
N GLU A 110 12.52 -4.62 -2.99
CA GLU A 110 11.71 -5.39 -3.93
C GLU A 110 10.27 -5.52 -3.43
N PHE A 111 9.28 -5.21 -4.28
CA PHE A 111 7.88 -5.45 -3.99
C PHE A 111 7.03 -5.63 -5.25
N TYR A 112 5.89 -6.27 -5.10
CA TYR A 112 4.96 -6.58 -6.19
C TYR A 112 3.57 -6.02 -5.91
N VAL A 113 2.72 -6.05 -6.93
CA VAL A 113 1.30 -5.83 -6.74
C VAL A 113 0.74 -6.96 -5.87
N GLY A 114 0.03 -6.56 -4.80
CA GLY A 114 -0.43 -7.45 -3.75
C GLY A 114 0.40 -7.41 -2.47
N SER A 115 1.63 -6.89 -2.51
CA SER A 115 2.47 -6.74 -1.32
C SER A 115 1.94 -5.62 -0.41
N ILE A 116 2.12 -5.77 0.90
CA ILE A 116 1.75 -4.77 1.91
C ILE A 116 2.98 -3.93 2.23
N LEU A 117 2.84 -2.62 2.05
CA LEU A 117 3.92 -1.65 2.25
C LEU A 117 3.53 -0.66 3.34
N ARG A 118 4.55 -0.17 4.04
CA ARG A 118 4.48 1.00 4.92
C ARG A 118 5.44 2.05 4.35
N VAL A 119 4.89 3.21 3.98
CA VAL A 119 5.68 4.32 3.45
C VAL A 119 5.68 5.46 4.47
N THR A 120 6.87 5.96 4.77
CA THR A 120 7.07 7.15 5.61
C THR A 120 7.45 8.32 4.71
N THR A 121 6.65 9.37 4.72
CA THR A 121 6.88 10.61 3.95
C THR A 121 7.05 11.80 4.87
N SER A 122 7.79 12.80 4.39
CA SER A 122 7.90 14.12 5.01
C SER A 122 6.73 14.99 4.54
N ASP A 123 5.92 15.46 5.48
CA ASP A 123 4.77 16.33 5.23
C ASP A 123 4.84 17.54 6.16
N PRO A 124 5.03 18.77 5.65
CA PRO A 124 5.19 19.96 6.48
C PRO A 124 3.96 20.29 7.33
N TYR A 125 2.76 19.81 6.96
CA TYR A 125 1.51 20.13 7.66
C TYR A 125 1.11 19.07 8.70
N ALA A 126 1.80 17.91 8.72
CA ALA A 126 1.57 16.88 9.72
C ALA A 126 2.17 17.30 11.08
N SER A 127 1.54 16.88 12.18
CA SER A 127 1.96 17.21 13.55
C SER A 127 3.43 16.89 13.85
N GLY A 128 3.94 15.78 13.31
CA GLY A 128 5.34 15.34 13.45
C GLY A 128 6.22 15.62 12.23
N LYS A 129 5.78 16.47 11.30
CA LYS A 129 6.39 16.68 9.97
C LYS A 129 6.59 15.41 9.11
N THR A 130 6.06 14.29 9.59
CA THR A 130 6.21 12.97 9.01
C THR A 130 4.87 12.26 9.04
N SER A 131 4.52 11.63 7.93
CA SER A 131 3.28 10.93 7.72
C SER A 131 3.60 9.48 7.37
N LYS A 132 2.90 8.54 8.01
CA LYS A 132 3.06 7.11 7.76
C LYS A 132 1.75 6.56 7.20
N PHE A 133 1.85 5.81 6.12
CA PHE A 133 0.71 5.13 5.52
C PHE A 133 1.03 3.66 5.28
N LEU A 134 0.15 2.78 5.72
CA LEU A 134 0.23 1.34 5.45
C LEU A 134 -0.93 0.95 4.55
N GLY A 135 -0.63 0.16 3.51
CA GLY A 135 -1.64 -0.39 2.62
C GLY A 135 -1.11 -1.43 1.65
N ILE A 136 -2.03 -2.07 0.93
CA ILE A 136 -1.70 -3.00 -0.14
C ILE A 136 -1.37 -2.24 -1.43
N CYS A 137 -0.30 -2.62 -2.12
CA CYS A 137 0.02 -2.09 -3.44
C CYS A 137 -0.94 -2.65 -4.49
N ILE A 138 -1.83 -1.80 -5.03
CA ILE A 138 -2.85 -2.23 -6.01
C ILE A 138 -2.39 -2.10 -7.46
N GLN A 139 -1.45 -1.18 -7.73
CA GLN A 139 -0.94 -0.94 -9.07
C GLN A 139 0.45 -0.31 -8.97
N ARG A 140 1.34 -0.72 -9.87
CA ARG A 140 2.59 -0.03 -10.18
C ARG A 140 2.50 0.54 -11.59
N SER A 141 2.84 1.81 -11.73
CA SER A 141 2.66 2.60 -12.95
C SER A 141 3.87 3.51 -13.18
N GLY A 142 3.92 4.15 -14.33
CA GLY A 142 5.03 5.02 -14.71
C GLY A 142 6.30 4.26 -15.09
N LYS A 143 7.29 5.01 -15.59
CA LYS A 143 8.62 4.55 -15.99
C LYS A 143 9.63 5.62 -15.62
N GLY A 144 10.90 5.23 -15.44
CA GLY A 144 11.93 6.19 -15.09
C GLY A 144 11.68 6.87 -13.74
N LEU A 145 12.03 8.16 -13.63
CA LEU A 145 11.86 8.94 -12.40
C LEU A 145 10.39 9.11 -11.98
N GLY A 146 9.46 9.09 -12.94
CA GLY A 146 8.02 9.21 -12.70
C GLY A 146 7.32 7.91 -12.31
N ALA A 147 8.05 6.92 -11.81
CA ALA A 147 7.48 5.64 -11.38
C ALA A 147 6.63 5.83 -10.12
N THR A 148 5.40 5.34 -10.17
CA THR A 148 4.39 5.50 -9.12
C THR A 148 3.79 4.17 -8.70
N PHE A 149 3.29 4.12 -7.47
CA PHE A 149 2.51 3.00 -6.97
C PHE A 149 1.38 3.50 -6.09
N ILE A 150 0.25 2.80 -6.13
CA ILE A 150 -0.94 3.17 -5.36
C ILE A 150 -1.07 2.21 -4.20
N LEU A 151 -1.12 2.76 -2.98
CA LEU A 151 -1.44 2.02 -1.77
C LEU A 151 -2.91 2.22 -1.41
N ARG A 152 -3.60 1.12 -1.10
CA ARG A 152 -4.99 1.12 -0.64
C ARG A 152 -5.07 0.56 0.77
N ASN A 153 -5.84 1.23 1.64
CA ASN A 153 -6.25 0.68 2.93
C ASN A 153 -7.64 1.23 3.30
N ILE A 154 -8.36 0.51 4.16
CA ILE A 154 -9.60 1.00 4.76
C ILE A 154 -9.29 1.38 6.21
N ILE A 155 -9.42 2.65 6.52
CA ILE A 155 -9.17 3.22 7.85
C ILE A 155 -10.51 3.73 8.36
N GLU A 156 -10.94 3.26 9.54
CA GLU A 156 -12.21 3.66 10.16
C GLU A 156 -13.43 3.50 9.23
N GLY A 157 -13.43 2.44 8.41
CA GLY A 157 -14.50 2.16 7.45
C GLY A 157 -14.45 2.99 6.15
N GLN A 158 -13.52 3.94 6.03
CA GLN A 158 -13.31 4.74 4.84
C GLN A 158 -12.16 4.20 3.98
N GLY A 159 -12.41 3.98 2.69
CA GLY A 159 -11.37 3.58 1.74
C GLY A 159 -10.47 4.75 1.38
N VAL A 160 -9.18 4.65 1.70
CA VAL A 160 -8.15 5.64 1.41
C VAL A 160 -7.17 5.05 0.40
N GLU A 161 -6.87 5.82 -0.65
CA GLU A 161 -5.85 5.49 -1.63
C GLU A 161 -4.86 6.65 -1.74
N ILE A 162 -3.57 6.32 -1.70
CA ILE A 162 -2.49 7.31 -1.87
C ILE A 162 -1.57 6.82 -2.99
N CYS A 163 -1.33 7.69 -3.97
CA CYS A 163 -0.36 7.48 -5.03
C CYS A 163 0.98 8.04 -4.57
N PHE A 164 1.98 7.17 -4.43
CA PHE A 164 3.35 7.55 -4.09
C PHE A 164 4.24 7.46 -5.34
N GLU A 165 5.18 8.40 -5.44
CA GLU A 165 6.23 8.41 -6.45
C GLU A 165 7.51 7.82 -5.85
N LEU A 166 8.06 6.76 -6.45
CA LEU A 166 9.20 6.01 -5.89
C LEU A 166 10.44 6.88 -5.61
N TYR A 167 10.72 7.85 -6.49
CA TYR A 167 11.93 8.66 -6.43
C TYR A 167 11.73 10.03 -5.79
N ASN A 168 10.55 10.29 -5.20
CA ASN A 168 10.25 11.57 -4.61
C ASN A 168 11.18 11.86 -3.40
N PRO A 169 11.76 13.08 -3.30
CA PRO A 169 12.65 13.45 -2.19
C PRO A 169 11.93 13.49 -0.83
N ARG A 170 10.60 13.60 -0.80
CA ARG A 170 9.82 13.57 0.44
C ARG A 170 9.72 12.18 1.07
N ILE A 171 9.99 11.11 0.32
CA ILE A 171 10.00 9.76 0.88
C ILE A 171 11.25 9.57 1.72
N GLN A 172 11.03 9.18 2.98
CA GLN A 172 12.09 8.87 3.94
C GLN A 172 12.41 7.39 3.96
N GLU A 173 11.38 6.54 3.99
CA GLU A 173 11.54 5.08 4.07
C GLU A 173 10.38 4.36 3.38
N ILE A 174 10.71 3.28 2.66
CA ILE A 174 9.74 2.32 2.12
C ILE A 174 10.02 0.98 2.80
N GLN A 175 9.13 0.57 3.69
CA GLN A 175 9.24 -0.70 4.40
C GLN A 175 8.25 -1.72 3.80
N VAL A 176 8.76 -2.88 3.39
CA VAL A 176 7.91 -4.02 3.02
C VAL A 176 7.48 -4.72 4.28
N VAL A 177 6.17 -4.76 4.52
CA VAL A 177 5.60 -5.42 5.69
C VAL A 177 5.31 -6.88 5.38
N LYS A 178 4.78 -7.15 4.18
CA LYS A 178 4.53 -8.50 3.68
C LYS A 178 4.76 -8.53 2.17
N LEU A 179 5.78 -9.25 1.71
CA LEU A 179 5.99 -9.51 0.29
C LEU A 179 5.11 -10.67 -0.12
N GLU A 180 4.17 -10.41 -1.02
CA GLU A 180 3.37 -11.45 -1.68
C GLU A 180 3.01 -10.99 -3.08
N LYS A 181 2.81 -11.96 -3.97
CA LYS A 181 2.21 -11.75 -5.29
C LYS A 181 0.75 -12.15 -5.27
N ARG A 182 -0.04 -11.56 -6.17
CA ARG A 182 -1.40 -12.01 -6.48
C ARG A 182 -1.43 -12.63 -7.88
N LEU A 183 -2.57 -13.21 -8.23
CA LEU A 183 -2.82 -13.79 -9.56
C LEU A 183 -2.86 -12.73 -10.67
N ASP A 184 -3.24 -11.50 -10.30
CA ASP A 184 -3.43 -10.39 -11.22
C ASP A 184 -2.32 -9.35 -11.06
N ASP A 185 -1.92 -8.74 -12.18
CA ASP A 185 -0.93 -7.66 -12.19
C ASP A 185 -1.49 -6.31 -11.67
N SER A 186 -2.82 -6.18 -11.58
CA SER A 186 -3.47 -5.00 -11.02
C SER A 186 -4.70 -5.37 -10.18
N LEU A 187 -4.81 -4.76 -9.00
CA LEU A 187 -5.88 -5.02 -8.02
C LEU A 187 -6.87 -3.86 -7.95
N LEU A 188 -7.08 -3.15 -9.05
CA LEU A 188 -7.99 -2.01 -9.12
C LEU A 188 -9.45 -2.39 -8.80
N TYR A 189 -9.80 -3.67 -8.98
CA TYR A 189 -11.12 -4.21 -8.64
C TYR A 189 -11.40 -4.24 -7.13
N LEU A 190 -10.38 -4.07 -6.26
CA LEU A 190 -10.57 -3.98 -4.81
C LEU A 190 -11.42 -2.79 -4.35
N ARG A 191 -11.66 -1.80 -5.23
CA ARG A 191 -12.61 -0.70 -5.01
C ARG A 191 -14.06 -1.19 -4.93
N ASP A 192 -14.39 -2.16 -5.77
CA ASP A 192 -15.72 -2.77 -5.90
C ASP A 192 -15.87 -4.08 -5.10
N ALA A 193 -14.78 -4.54 -4.47
CA ALA A 193 -14.77 -5.70 -3.59
C ALA A 193 -15.34 -5.40 -2.20
N LEU A 194 -15.61 -6.46 -1.43
CA LEU A 194 -15.94 -6.30 0.00
C LEU A 194 -14.79 -5.62 0.77
N PRO A 195 -15.11 -4.77 1.77
CA PRO A 195 -14.11 -4.05 2.57
C PRO A 195 -13.06 -4.95 3.25
N GLU A 196 -13.45 -6.17 3.64
CA GLU A 196 -12.60 -7.15 4.32
C GLU A 196 -11.28 -7.40 3.59
N TYR A 197 -11.29 -7.43 2.25
CA TYR A 197 -10.09 -7.71 1.45
C TYR A 197 -9.14 -6.51 1.31
N SER A 198 -9.57 -5.31 1.68
CA SER A 198 -8.78 -4.07 1.62
C SER A 198 -8.44 -3.50 3.00
N THR A 199 -8.93 -4.11 4.07
CA THR A 199 -8.74 -3.63 5.45
C THR A 199 -7.50 -4.30 6.04
N PHE A 200 -6.48 -3.51 6.36
CA PHE A 200 -5.25 -3.98 6.97
C PHE A 200 -4.95 -3.19 8.24
N ASP A 201 -4.47 -3.87 9.28
CA ASP A 201 -4.03 -3.22 10.51
C ASP A 201 -2.79 -2.35 10.24
N VAL A 202 -2.90 -1.05 10.55
CA VAL A 202 -1.83 -0.06 10.38
C VAL A 202 -0.59 -0.42 11.20
N ASN A 203 -0.80 -1.07 12.35
CA ASN A 203 0.25 -1.42 13.31
C ASN A 203 0.81 -2.84 13.13
N MET A 204 0.44 -3.54 12.04
CA MET A 204 0.95 -4.90 11.80
C MET A 204 2.48 -4.93 11.71
N LYS A 205 3.08 -5.99 12.24
CA LYS A 205 4.53 -6.18 12.23
C LYS A 205 5.00 -6.75 10.88
N PRO A 206 6.20 -6.37 10.39
CA PRO A 206 6.77 -6.98 9.20
C PRO A 206 6.98 -8.48 9.39
N VAL A 207 6.57 -9.27 8.39
CA VAL A 207 6.79 -10.72 8.36
C VAL A 207 8.22 -10.97 7.85
N PRO A 208 9.10 -11.63 8.63
CA PRO A 208 10.44 -11.98 8.17
C PRO A 208 10.38 -12.89 6.94
N GLN A 209 11.29 -12.68 5.99
CA GLN A 209 11.40 -13.50 4.78
C GLN A 209 12.84 -13.88 4.55
N GLU A 210 13.03 -15.12 4.11
CA GLU A 210 14.33 -15.63 3.71
C GLU A 210 14.64 -15.16 2.27
N PRO A 211 15.78 -14.50 2.01
CA PRO A 211 16.07 -13.91 0.70
C PRO A 211 16.07 -14.90 -0.47
N THR A 212 16.39 -16.17 -0.21
CA THR A 212 16.56 -17.19 -1.24
C THR A 212 15.23 -17.79 -1.72
N GLN A 213 14.17 -17.68 -0.92
CA GLN A 213 12.90 -18.34 -1.21
C GLN A 213 12.15 -17.64 -2.36
N GLU A 214 11.53 -18.43 -3.24
CA GLU A 214 10.58 -17.91 -4.23
C GLU A 214 9.45 -17.13 -3.56
N ILE A 215 9.01 -16.07 -4.24
CA ILE A 215 8.01 -15.17 -3.67
C ILE A 215 6.66 -15.86 -3.63
N PRO A 216 6.00 -15.94 -2.46
CA PRO A 216 4.74 -16.63 -2.33
C PRO A 216 3.65 -15.93 -3.16
N VAL A 217 2.94 -16.70 -3.98
CA VAL A 217 1.78 -16.24 -4.76
C VAL A 217 0.50 -16.58 -3.98
N ASN A 218 -0.18 -15.54 -3.51
CA ASN A 218 -1.45 -15.67 -2.83
C ASN A 218 -2.59 -15.84 -3.85
N MET A 219 -3.15 -17.05 -3.91
CA MET A 219 -4.23 -17.43 -4.84
C MET A 219 -5.64 -17.08 -4.32
N LEU A 220 -5.77 -16.31 -3.24
CA LEU A 220 -7.06 -15.91 -2.68
C LEU A 220 -7.90 -15.16 -3.72
N LYS A 221 -9.10 -15.68 -3.98
CA LYS A 221 -10.10 -15.02 -4.83
C LYS A 221 -11.05 -14.18 -4.00
N VAL A 222 -11.37 -13.00 -4.53
CA VAL A 222 -12.13 -11.94 -3.86
C VAL A 222 -13.62 -12.03 -4.20
N LYS A 223 -14.47 -11.75 -3.20
CA LYS A 223 -15.92 -11.57 -3.39
C LYS A 223 -16.22 -10.09 -3.68
N MET A 224 -17.02 -9.86 -4.71
CA MET A 224 -17.42 -8.52 -5.16
C MET A 224 -18.69 -8.05 -4.45
N LYS A 225 -18.88 -6.73 -4.38
CA LYS A 225 -20.16 -6.11 -4.03
C LYS A 225 -21.22 -6.41 -5.11
N PRO A 226 -22.52 -6.23 -4.83
CA PRO A 226 -23.52 -6.23 -5.89
C PRO A 226 -23.24 -5.12 -6.91
N LYS A 227 -23.66 -5.33 -8.17
CA LYS A 227 -23.58 -4.32 -9.25
C LYS A 227 -24.42 -3.08 -8.87
N PRO A 228 -24.11 -1.87 -9.39
CA PRO A 228 -23.07 -1.56 -10.39
C PRO A 228 -21.66 -1.39 -9.80
N TRP A 229 -20.65 -1.77 -10.59
CA TRP A 229 -19.22 -1.60 -10.28
C TRP A 229 -18.62 -0.41 -11.02
N SER A 230 -17.45 0.05 -10.56
CA SER A 230 -16.70 1.12 -11.21
C SER A 230 -16.26 0.77 -12.64
N LYS A 231 -15.96 -0.50 -12.92
CA LYS A 231 -15.65 -1.02 -14.25
C LYS A 231 -16.31 -2.38 -14.49
N ARG A 232 -16.38 -2.76 -15.76
CA ARG A 232 -16.89 -4.07 -16.20
C ARG A 232 -15.78 -5.11 -16.13
N TRP A 233 -15.42 -5.50 -14.90
CA TRP A 233 -14.33 -6.44 -14.60
C TRP A 233 -14.54 -7.84 -15.20
N GLU A 234 -15.78 -8.20 -15.52
CA GLU A 234 -16.14 -9.47 -16.16
C GLU A 234 -15.62 -9.62 -17.59
N ARG A 235 -15.13 -8.53 -18.20
CA ARG A 235 -14.71 -8.55 -19.60
C ARG A 235 -13.35 -9.20 -19.79
N PRO A 236 -13.16 -10.04 -20.83
CA PRO A 236 -11.90 -10.72 -21.10
C PRO A 236 -10.69 -9.80 -21.29
N ASN A 237 -10.91 -8.56 -21.73
CA ASN A 237 -9.84 -7.57 -21.94
C ASN A 237 -9.07 -7.19 -20.66
N PHE A 238 -9.67 -7.35 -19.48
CA PHE A 238 -8.98 -7.13 -18.21
C PHE A 238 -8.17 -8.34 -17.74
N ASN A 239 -8.50 -9.54 -18.24
CA ASN A 239 -7.84 -10.82 -17.90
C ASN A 239 -7.69 -11.05 -16.37
N ILE A 240 -8.75 -10.78 -15.60
CA ILE A 240 -8.74 -10.92 -14.14
C ILE A 240 -9.08 -12.35 -13.73
N LYS A 241 -8.19 -12.97 -12.94
CA LYS A 241 -8.30 -14.34 -12.40
C LYS A 241 -8.63 -14.35 -10.89
N GLY A 242 -8.42 -13.22 -10.21
CA GLY A 242 -8.62 -13.07 -8.77
C GLY A 242 -10.05 -12.82 -8.30
N ILE A 243 -11.06 -12.76 -9.18
CA ILE A 243 -12.46 -12.53 -8.80
C ILE A 243 -13.25 -13.85 -8.81
N ARG A 244 -14.12 -14.06 -7.80
CA ARG A 244 -15.10 -15.15 -7.80
C ARG A 244 -16.36 -14.75 -8.57
N PHE A 245 -16.32 -14.82 -9.90
CA PHE A 245 -17.46 -14.48 -10.75
C PHE A 245 -18.68 -15.39 -10.52
N ASP A 246 -18.46 -16.66 -10.16
CA ASP A 246 -19.50 -17.65 -9.88
C ASP A 246 -20.50 -17.22 -8.78
N LEU A 247 -20.06 -16.35 -7.86
CA LEU A 247 -20.90 -15.89 -6.74
C LEU A 247 -21.64 -14.57 -7.04
N CYS A 248 -21.20 -13.81 -8.05
CA CYS A 248 -21.73 -12.47 -8.31
C CYS A 248 -22.35 -12.29 -9.69
N LEU A 249 -22.12 -13.21 -10.63
CA LEU A 249 -22.63 -13.17 -12.00
C LEU A 249 -23.41 -14.43 -12.33
N THR A 250 -24.39 -14.29 -13.22
CA THR A 250 -25.09 -15.43 -13.82
C THR A 250 -24.37 -15.90 -15.08
N GLU A 251 -24.61 -17.14 -15.49
CA GLU A 251 -24.03 -17.72 -16.72
C GLU A 251 -24.35 -16.85 -17.95
N LYS A 252 -25.59 -16.38 -18.07
CA LYS A 252 -26.00 -15.47 -19.16
C LYS A 252 -25.15 -14.19 -19.22
N GLN A 253 -24.80 -13.62 -18.07
CA GLN A 253 -23.96 -12.42 -18.01
C GLN A 253 -22.52 -12.73 -18.40
N MET A 254 -22.01 -13.90 -18.01
CA MET A 254 -20.68 -14.37 -18.42
C MET A 254 -20.62 -14.63 -19.94
N GLU A 255 -21.65 -15.26 -20.52
CA GLU A 255 -21.77 -15.45 -21.97
C GLU A 255 -21.80 -14.10 -22.71
N GLU A 256 -22.53 -13.12 -22.20
CA GLU A 256 -22.57 -11.78 -22.78
C GLU A 256 -21.19 -11.10 -22.72
N ALA A 257 -20.48 -11.21 -21.61
CA ALA A 257 -19.12 -10.69 -21.48
C ALA A 257 -18.15 -11.39 -22.45
N GLN A 258 -18.30 -12.69 -22.64
CA GLN A 258 -17.46 -13.49 -23.53
C GLN A 258 -17.60 -13.10 -25.01
N LYS A 259 -18.72 -12.50 -25.43
CA LYS A 259 -18.88 -11.92 -26.78
C LYS A 259 -17.82 -10.85 -27.11
N TRP A 260 -17.21 -10.25 -26.10
CA TRP A 260 -16.17 -9.24 -26.24
C TRP A 260 -14.75 -9.83 -26.20
N SER A 261 -14.64 -11.17 -26.17
CA SER A 261 -13.35 -11.85 -26.24
C SER A 261 -12.65 -11.58 -27.57
N GLN A 262 -11.33 -11.50 -27.53
CA GLN A 262 -10.48 -11.31 -28.70
C GLN A 262 -9.38 -12.38 -28.71
N PRO A 263 -9.72 -13.65 -29.06
CA PRO A 263 -8.77 -14.76 -28.96
C PRO A 263 -7.49 -14.56 -29.80
N TRP A 264 -7.60 -13.86 -30.93
CA TRP A 264 -6.46 -13.56 -31.79
C TRP A 264 -5.39 -12.67 -31.14
N LEU A 265 -5.74 -11.94 -30.06
CA LEU A 265 -4.80 -11.04 -29.39
C LEU A 265 -3.66 -11.78 -28.68
N GLU A 266 -3.93 -12.98 -28.16
CA GLU A 266 -2.92 -13.84 -27.52
C GLU A 266 -1.87 -14.33 -28.52
N PHE A 267 -2.26 -14.52 -29.77
CA PHE A 267 -1.38 -15.01 -30.84
C PHE A 267 -0.78 -13.88 -31.70
N ASP A 268 -1.00 -12.61 -31.32
CA ASP A 268 -0.44 -11.44 -32.03
C ASP A 268 1.02 -11.20 -31.63
N MET A 269 1.92 -11.98 -32.22
CA MET A 269 3.37 -11.92 -31.95
C MET A 269 3.98 -10.54 -32.26
N MET A 270 3.35 -9.69 -33.08
CA MET A 270 3.85 -8.35 -33.40
C MET A 270 3.64 -7.36 -32.24
N ARG A 271 2.68 -7.63 -31.35
CA ARG A 271 2.45 -6.82 -30.16
C ARG A 271 3.42 -7.12 -29.02
N GLU A 272 3.99 -8.32 -29.00
CA GLU A 272 4.95 -8.72 -27.99
C GLU A 272 6.13 -7.75 -27.96
N TYR A 273 6.59 -7.45 -26.74
CA TYR A 273 7.70 -6.54 -26.51
C TYR A 273 8.84 -7.31 -25.87
N ASP A 274 9.71 -7.87 -26.72
CA ASP A 274 10.92 -8.54 -26.27
C ASP A 274 11.88 -7.52 -25.63
N THR A 275 12.16 -7.75 -24.35
CA THR A 275 12.96 -6.86 -23.50
C THR A 275 14.27 -7.51 -23.06
N THR A 276 14.54 -8.76 -23.43
CA THR A 276 15.69 -9.55 -22.99
C THR A 276 17.03 -8.81 -23.17
N LYS A 277 17.28 -8.28 -24.37
CA LYS A 277 18.49 -7.50 -24.69
C LYS A 277 18.58 -6.18 -23.91
N ILE A 278 17.43 -5.55 -23.68
CA ILE A 278 17.34 -4.28 -22.96
C ILE A 278 17.61 -4.53 -21.47
N GLU A 279 17.05 -5.58 -20.90
CA GLU A 279 17.29 -5.98 -19.51
C GLU A 279 18.75 -6.32 -19.27
N ALA A 280 19.39 -7.09 -20.17
CA ALA A 280 20.82 -7.39 -20.08
C ALA A 280 21.69 -6.13 -20.05
N ALA A 281 21.45 -5.18 -20.97
CA ALA A 281 22.16 -3.91 -21.01
C ALA A 281 21.93 -3.04 -19.76
N VAL A 282 20.71 -3.06 -19.21
CA VAL A 282 20.38 -2.37 -17.95
C VAL A 282 21.11 -3.01 -16.78
N TRP A 283 21.22 -4.34 -16.73
CA TRP A 283 21.97 -5.04 -15.69
C TRP A 283 23.45 -4.66 -15.69
N GLU A 284 24.09 -4.65 -16.87
CA GLU A 284 25.48 -4.21 -17.00
C GLU A 284 25.69 -2.78 -16.48
N GLU A 285 24.75 -1.87 -16.76
CA GLU A 285 24.78 -0.48 -16.28
C GLU A 285 24.63 -0.40 -14.75
N ILE A 286 23.71 -1.17 -14.17
CA ILE A 286 23.50 -1.24 -12.72
C ILE A 286 24.75 -1.80 -12.02
N GLU A 287 25.31 -2.90 -12.52
CA GLU A 287 26.51 -3.53 -11.97
C GLU A 287 27.72 -2.59 -12.06
N ALA A 288 27.87 -1.85 -13.17
CA ALA A 288 28.92 -0.84 -13.32
C ALA A 288 28.79 0.28 -12.28
N SER A 289 27.57 0.78 -12.03
CA SER A 289 27.29 1.85 -11.05
C SER A 289 27.49 1.41 -9.59
N GLN A 290 27.37 0.11 -9.30
CA GLN A 290 27.63 -0.46 -7.97
C GLN A 290 29.12 -0.68 -7.71
N LYS A 291 29.92 -0.96 -8.76
CA LYS A 291 31.36 -1.16 -8.65
C LYS A 291 32.16 0.15 -8.53
N SER A 292 31.62 1.24 -9.08
CA SER A 292 32.18 2.60 -9.01
C SER A 292 31.82 3.31 -7.72
#